data_AF-A0A645GL16-F1
#
_entry.id   AF-A0A645GL16-F1
#
_cell.length_a   1.000
_cell.length_b   1.000
_cell.length_c   1.000
_cell.angle_alpha   90.00
_cell.angle_beta   90.00
_cell.angle_gamma   90.00
#
_symmetry.space_group_name_H-M   'P 1'
#
loop_
_entity.id
_entity.type
_entity.pdbx_description
1 polymer ?
#
loop_
_entity_poly.entity_id
_entity_poly.type
_entity_poly.pdbx_seq_one_letter_code
_entity_poly.pdbx_strand_id
1 'polypeptide(L)'
;MSGLLAIMSMGILIKARYEMLAVRLSNKYNKLWLAAEIVLFVLVGATVNVKYAIEAGIPVVILILFALVLRMIGVYACLIKTKLSMKERLFCMIAYTPKATVQAAIGSMPLAMGLDCGNLVLTVAVLAILITAPFGAIGIDSTYKKLLCSGDDKDETDKLAN
;
A
#
# COMPACT_ATOMS: atom_id res chain seq x y z
N MET A 1 1.41 -14.57 -18.58
CA MET A 1 0.49 -14.93 -17.48
C MET A 1 1.06 -14.37 -16.18
N SER A 2 0.33 -13.50 -15.47
CA SER A 2 0.88 -12.82 -14.28
C SER A 2 0.88 -13.76 -13.07
N GLY A 3 2.06 -14.23 -12.65
CA GLY A 3 2.20 -15.19 -11.55
C GLY A 3 1.66 -14.70 -10.21
N LEU A 4 1.69 -13.38 -9.97
CA LEU A 4 1.14 -12.76 -8.76
C LEU A 4 -0.38 -12.97 -8.64
N LEU A 5 -1.11 -12.82 -9.75
CA LEU A 5 -2.56 -13.03 -9.76
C LEU A 5 -2.93 -14.49 -9.50
N ALA A 6 -2.13 -15.43 -10.02
CA ALA A 6 -2.34 -16.85 -9.78
C ALA A 6 -2.18 -17.20 -8.29
N ILE A 7 -1.15 -16.66 -7.62
CA ILE A 7 -0.90 -16.88 -6.19
C ILE A 7 -2.03 -16.26 -5.34
N MET A 8 -2.47 -15.04 -5.66
CA MET A 8 -3.59 -14.41 -4.95
C MET A 8 -4.90 -15.20 -5.11
N SER A 9 -5.21 -15.64 -6.33
CA SER A 9 -6.39 -16.46 -6.61
C SER A 9 -6.35 -17.79 -5.84
N MET A 10 -5.19 -18.45 -5.83
CA MET A 10 -4.99 -19.68 -5.06
C MET A 10 -5.19 -19.47 -3.56
N GLY A 11 -4.67 -18.38 -2.99
CA GLY A 11 -4.87 -18.03 -1.58
C GLY A 11 -6.34 -17.82 -1.22
N ILE A 12 -7.08 -17.11 -2.08
CA ILE A 12 -8.54 -16.90 -1.91
C ILE A 12 -9.28 -18.23 -1.99
N LEU A 13 -8.93 -19.10 -2.94
CA LEU A 13 -9.56 -20.41 -3.10
C LEU A 13 -9.31 -21.32 -1.89
N ILE A 14 -8.09 -21.35 -1.35
CA ILE A 14 -7.75 -22.12 -0.14
C ILE A 14 -8.55 -21.60 1.04
N LYS A 15 -8.67 -20.27 1.21
CA LYS A 15 -9.50 -19.68 2.26
C LYS A 15 -10.97 -20.08 2.11
N ALA A 16 -11.53 -19.98 0.90
CA ALA A 16 -12.93 -20.29 0.64
C ALA A 16 -13.28 -21.78 0.83
N ARG A 17 -12.33 -22.69 0.62
CA ARG A 17 -12.54 -24.13 0.76
C ARG A 17 -12.19 -24.66 2.15
N TYR A 18 -11.15 -24.12 2.77
CA TYR A 18 -10.61 -24.59 4.05
C TYR A 18 -10.01 -23.44 4.87
N GLU A 19 -10.86 -22.72 5.60
CA GLU A 19 -10.41 -21.59 6.43
C GLU A 19 -9.39 -21.99 7.50
N MET A 20 -9.56 -23.15 8.16
CA MET A 20 -8.62 -23.60 9.20
C MET A 20 -7.19 -23.81 8.65
N LEU A 21 -7.08 -24.34 7.42
CA LEU A 21 -5.78 -24.49 6.76
C LEU A 21 -5.21 -23.13 6.34
N ALA A 22 -6.04 -22.23 5.82
CA ALA A 22 -5.63 -20.88 5.41
C ALA A 22 -5.03 -20.08 6.58
N VAL A 23 -5.66 -20.13 7.77
CA VAL A 23 -5.16 -19.43 8.97
C VAL A 23 -3.81 -20.00 9.41
N ARG A 24 -3.66 -21.34 9.42
CA ARG A 24 -2.37 -21.99 9.76
C ARG A 24 -1.27 -21.62 8.78
N LEU A 25 -1.58 -21.57 7.48
CA LEU A 25 -0.64 -21.17 6.44
C LEU A 25 -0.25 -19.70 6.58
N SER A 26 -1.22 -18.81 6.80
CA SER A 26 -0.99 -17.38 7.01
C SER A 26 -0.06 -17.12 8.19
N ASN A 27 -0.22 -17.83 9.32
CA ASN A 27 0.68 -17.69 10.47
C ASN A 27 2.13 -18.11 10.15
N LYS A 28 2.31 -19.17 9.35
CA LYS A 28 3.65 -19.58 8.91
C LYS A 28 4.25 -18.58 7.92
N TYR A 29 3.44 -18.09 6.98
CA TYR A 29 3.89 -17.08 6.01
C TYR A 29 4.21 -15.74 6.66
N ASN A 30 3.51 -15.32 7.72
CA ASN A 30 3.85 -14.11 8.46
C ASN A 30 5.24 -14.21 9.11
N LYS A 31 5.60 -15.39 9.65
CA LYS A 31 6.95 -15.62 10.18
C LYS A 31 8.03 -15.57 9.08
N LEU A 32 7.73 -16.16 7.92
CA LEU A 32 8.64 -16.12 6.77
C LEU A 32 8.77 -14.71 6.19
N TRP A 33 7.66 -13.98 6.12
CA TRP A 33 7.58 -12.60 5.66
C TRP A 33 8.46 -11.69 6.51
N LEU A 34 8.52 -11.90 7.82
CA LEU A 34 9.35 -11.10 8.72
C LEU A 34 10.84 -11.13 8.32
N ALA A 35 11.36 -12.30 7.91
CA ALA A 35 12.72 -12.41 7.38
C ALA A 35 12.85 -11.78 5.98
N ALA A 36 11.86 -12.00 5.10
CA ALA A 36 11.85 -11.44 3.76
C ALA A 36 11.76 -9.90 3.76
N GLU A 37 11.02 -9.32 4.70
CA GLU A 37 10.83 -7.88 4.89
C GLU A 37 12.16 -7.20 5.21
N ILE A 38 12.94 -7.77 6.14
CA ILE A 38 14.28 -7.26 6.48
C ILE A 38 15.19 -7.30 5.25
N VAL A 39 15.23 -8.44 4.54
CA VAL A 39 16.04 -8.59 3.33
C VAL A 39 15.61 -7.60 2.25
N LEU A 40 14.30 -7.39 2.07
CA LEU A 40 13.75 -6.44 1.10
C LEU A 40 14.19 -5.02 1.43
N PHE A 41 14.05 -4.56 2.68
CA PHE A 41 14.47 -3.21 3.07
C PHE A 41 15.98 -3.01 2.98
N VAL A 42 16.79 -4.02 3.32
CA VAL A 42 18.25 -3.96 3.18
C VAL A 42 18.65 -3.88 1.70
N LEU A 43 18.09 -4.73 0.84
CA LEU A 43 18.35 -4.69 -0.61
C LEU A 43 17.89 -3.38 -1.22
N VAL A 44 16.70 -2.91 -0.87
CA VAL A 44 16.17 -1.62 -1.30
C VAL A 44 17.14 -0.51 -0.91
N GLY A 45 17.61 -0.47 0.35
CA GLY A 45 18.61 0.49 0.80
C GLY A 45 19.95 0.39 0.05
N ALA A 46 20.41 -0.82 -0.26
CA ALA A 46 21.64 -1.05 -1.02
C ALA A 46 21.54 -0.60 -2.49
N THR A 47 20.35 -0.66 -3.09
CA THR A 47 20.12 -0.25 -4.49
C THR A 47 19.94 1.26 -4.67
N VAL A 48 19.73 2.02 -3.59
CA VAL A 48 19.54 3.47 -3.68
C VAL A 48 20.85 4.16 -3.99
N ASN A 49 20.89 4.85 -5.13
CA ASN A 49 22.02 5.71 -5.44
C ASN A 49 21.78 7.12 -4.89
N VAL A 50 22.50 7.47 -3.82
CA VAL A 50 22.32 8.73 -3.07
C VAL A 50 22.57 9.97 -3.93
N LYS A 51 23.48 9.91 -4.91
CA LYS A 51 23.76 11.05 -5.81
C LYS A 51 22.54 11.37 -6.67
N TYR A 52 21.95 10.35 -7.30
CA TYR A 52 20.71 10.50 -8.06
C TYR A 52 19.52 10.86 -7.18
N ALA A 53 19.50 10.39 -5.92
CA ALA A 53 18.44 10.69 -4.98
C ALA A 53 18.35 12.19 -4.65
N ILE A 54 19.48 12.86 -4.52
CA ILE A 54 19.54 14.30 -4.21
C ILE A 54 19.20 15.14 -5.45
N GLU A 55 19.75 14.79 -6.62
CA GLU A 55 19.53 15.53 -7.87
C GLU A 55 18.10 15.38 -8.40
N ALA A 56 17.52 14.18 -8.27
CA ALA A 56 16.13 13.93 -8.65
C ALA A 56 15.13 14.25 -7.53
N GLY A 57 15.57 14.56 -6.30
CA GLY A 57 14.69 14.63 -5.13
C GLY A 57 13.52 15.62 -5.26
N ILE A 58 13.79 16.85 -5.72
CA ILE A 58 12.77 17.90 -5.86
C ILE A 58 11.70 17.55 -6.92
N PRO A 59 12.06 17.21 -8.18
CA PRO A 59 11.06 16.85 -9.18
C PRO A 59 10.27 15.59 -8.81
N VAL A 60 10.89 14.65 -8.08
CA VAL A 60 10.24 13.42 -7.60
C VAL A 60 9.15 13.72 -6.58
N VAL A 61 9.41 14.61 -5.61
CA VAL A 61 8.41 14.99 -4.61
C VAL A 61 7.19 15.66 -5.26
N ILE A 62 7.42 16.54 -6.25
CA ILE A 62 6.34 17.18 -7.00
C ILE A 62 5.53 16.15 -7.78
N LEU A 63 6.20 15.19 -8.44
CA LEU A 63 5.56 14.12 -9.19
C LEU A 63 4.70 13.21 -8.30
N ILE A 64 5.20 12.87 -7.10
CA ILE A 64 4.45 12.09 -6.11
C ILE A 64 3.21 12.86 -5.63
N LEU A 65 3.35 14.14 -5.27
CA LEU A 65 2.23 14.98 -4.84
C LEU A 65 1.15 15.08 -5.93
N PHE A 66 1.56 15.32 -7.17
CA PHE A 66 0.63 15.40 -8.29
C PHE A 66 -0.09 14.07 -8.55
N ALA A 67 0.65 12.95 -8.54
CA ALA A 67 0.07 11.61 -8.68
C ALA A 67 -0.90 11.29 -7.54
N LEU A 68 -0.60 11.73 -6.31
CA LEU A 68 -1.46 11.56 -5.14
C LEU A 68 -2.79 12.32 -5.33
N VAL A 69 -2.74 13.57 -5.78
CA VAL A 69 -3.93 14.40 -6.04
C VAL A 69 -4.81 13.77 -7.12
N LEU A 70 -4.22 13.37 -8.26
CA LEU A 70 -4.97 12.69 -9.33
C LEU A 70 -5.65 11.41 -8.84
N ARG A 71 -4.96 10.64 -7.99
CA ARG A 71 -5.52 9.43 -7.38
C ARG A 71 -6.69 9.76 -6.46
N MET A 72 -6.59 10.80 -5.62
CA MET A 72 -7.69 11.22 -4.74
C MET A 72 -8.92 11.65 -5.55
N ILE A 73 -8.73 12.37 -6.65
CA ILE A 73 -9.81 12.75 -7.57
C ILE A 73 -10.45 11.50 -8.20
N GLY A 74 -9.64 10.55 -8.67
CA GLY A 74 -10.14 9.29 -9.24
C GLY A 74 -10.96 8.45 -8.25
N VAL A 75 -10.48 8.33 -7.00
CA VAL A 75 -11.21 7.64 -5.92
C VAL A 75 -12.49 8.40 -5.57
N TYR A 76 -12.44 9.74 -5.50
CA TYR A 76 -13.64 10.55 -5.28
C TYR A 76 -14.69 10.28 -6.36
N ALA A 77 -14.29 10.33 -7.64
CA ALA A 77 -15.16 10.07 -8.78
C ALA A 77 -15.81 8.67 -8.71
N CYS A 78 -15.06 7.65 -8.31
CA CYS A 78 -15.60 6.29 -8.13
C CYS A 78 -16.56 6.19 -6.92
N LEU A 79 -16.38 7.02 -5.89
CA LEU A 79 -17.18 6.99 -4.67
C LEU A 79 -18.43 7.87 -4.72
N ILE A 80 -18.58 8.77 -5.70
CA ILE A 80 -19.75 9.67 -5.86
C ILE A 80 -21.08 8.89 -5.81
N LYS A 81 -21.12 7.70 -6.43
CA LYS A 81 -22.34 6.87 -6.54
C LYS A 81 -22.54 5.88 -5.39
N THR A 82 -21.65 5.86 -4.40
CA THR A 82 -21.66 4.85 -3.31
C THR A 82 -22.30 5.41 -2.03
N LYS A 83 -23.04 4.57 -1.29
CA LYS A 83 -23.69 4.89 0.01
C LYS A 83 -22.73 5.14 1.19
N LEU A 84 -21.45 5.40 0.94
CA LEU A 84 -20.46 5.66 2.00
C LEU A 84 -20.56 7.11 2.51
N SER A 85 -20.48 7.28 3.82
CA SER A 85 -20.40 8.59 4.47
C SER A 85 -19.14 9.36 4.03
N MET A 86 -19.18 10.70 4.05
CA MET A 86 -18.01 11.53 3.67
C MET A 86 -16.75 11.21 4.48
N LYS A 87 -16.94 10.73 5.71
CA LYS A 87 -15.88 10.24 6.58
C LYS A 87 -15.26 8.97 6.00
N GLU A 88 -16.04 7.92 5.74
CA GLU A 88 -15.51 6.66 5.18
C GLU A 88 -14.88 6.85 3.80
N ARG A 89 -15.39 7.78 2.99
CA ARG A 89 -14.77 8.15 1.71
C ARG A 89 -13.35 8.69 1.90
N LEU A 90 -13.15 9.56 2.90
CA LEU A 90 -11.83 10.10 3.23
C LEU A 90 -10.89 9.01 3.80
N PHE A 91 -11.39 8.13 4.66
CA PHE A 91 -10.59 6.99 5.15
C PHE A 91 -10.20 6.04 4.01
N CYS A 92 -11.12 5.74 3.10
CA CYS A 92 -10.85 4.93 1.93
C CYS A 92 -9.75 5.57 1.05
N MET A 93 -9.82 6.88 0.81
CA MET A 93 -8.77 7.63 0.08
C MET A 93 -7.40 7.51 0.75
N ILE A 94 -7.35 7.65 2.07
CA ILE A 94 -6.10 7.61 2.84
C ILE A 94 -5.54 6.18 2.90
N ALA A 95 -6.39 5.17 3.10
CA ALA A 95 -6.02 3.75 3.08
C ALA A 95 -5.46 3.31 1.71
N TYR A 96 -5.88 3.94 0.61
CA TYR A 96 -5.33 3.68 -0.73
C TYR A 96 -3.95 4.30 -0.98
N THR A 97 -3.41 5.09 -0.06
CA THR A 97 -2.11 5.78 -0.18
C THR A 97 -0.92 4.83 0.05
N PRO A 98 -0.88 3.99 1.10
CA PRO A 98 0.21 3.02 1.27
C PRO A 98 0.04 1.78 0.37
N LYS A 99 0.35 1.91 -0.92
CA LYS A 99 0.58 0.77 -1.84
C LYS A 99 2.01 0.76 -2.38
N ALA A 100 2.95 1.03 -1.47
CA ALA A 100 4.35 1.35 -1.75
C ALA A 100 5.16 0.11 -2.23
N THR A 101 4.84 -1.09 -1.74
CA THR A 101 5.62 -2.32 -2.01
C THR A 101 5.46 -2.84 -3.44
N VAL A 102 4.26 -2.72 -4.03
CA VAL A 102 4.03 -3.11 -5.43
C VAL A 102 4.73 -2.15 -6.39
N GLN A 103 4.85 -0.87 -6.01
CA GLN A 103 5.55 0.12 -6.81
C GLN A 103 7.06 -0.10 -6.82
N ALA A 104 7.66 -0.57 -5.72
CA ALA A 104 9.07 -1.01 -5.71
C ALA A 104 9.32 -2.17 -6.69
N ALA A 105 8.45 -3.19 -6.65
CA ALA A 105 8.57 -4.34 -7.53
C ALA A 105 8.46 -3.94 -9.01
N ILE A 106 7.47 -3.11 -9.37
CA ILE A 106 7.29 -2.64 -10.76
C ILE A 106 8.41 -1.67 -11.18
N GLY A 107 8.89 -0.82 -10.27
CA GLY A 107 9.96 0.14 -10.51
C GLY A 107 11.32 -0.51 -10.83
N SER A 108 11.50 -1.79 -10.50
CA SER A 108 12.68 -2.57 -10.85
C SER A 108 12.65 -3.16 -12.27
N MET A 109 11.50 -3.17 -12.94
CA MET A 109 11.36 -3.74 -14.29
C MET A 109 12.23 -3.05 -15.36
N PRO A 110 12.32 -1.70 -15.42
CA PRO A 110 13.15 -1.03 -16.43
C PRO A 110 14.64 -1.35 -16.27
N LEU A 111 15.11 -1.58 -15.04
CA LEU A 111 16.46 -2.05 -14.75
C LEU A 111 16.69 -3.47 -15.28
N ALA A 112 15.72 -4.38 -15.07
CA ALA A 112 15.79 -5.75 -15.59
C ALA A 112 15.74 -5.82 -17.13
N MET A 113 15.17 -4.80 -17.79
CA MET A 113 15.11 -4.70 -19.25
C MET A 113 16.36 -4.03 -19.87
N GLY A 114 17.34 -3.63 -19.06
CA GLY A 114 18.61 -3.08 -19.56
C GLY A 114 18.55 -1.63 -20.07
N LEU A 115 17.54 -0.85 -19.67
CA LEU A 115 17.52 0.59 -19.98
C LEU A 115 18.47 1.37 -19.07
N ASP A 116 19.26 2.29 -19.64
CA ASP A 116 20.13 3.22 -18.88
C ASP A 116 19.39 4.03 -17.80
N CYS A 117 18.09 4.30 -18.02
CA CYS A 117 17.24 5.00 -17.05
C CYS A 117 16.77 4.11 -15.87
N GLY A 118 17.09 2.81 -15.87
CA GLY A 118 16.58 1.85 -14.90
C GLY A 118 16.97 2.16 -13.45
N ASN A 119 18.22 2.58 -13.23
CA ASN A 119 18.70 2.97 -11.89
C ASN A 119 18.01 4.24 -11.37
N LEU A 120 17.70 5.18 -12.26
CA LEU A 120 16.98 6.40 -11.91
C LEU A 120 15.54 6.07 -11.51
N VAL A 121 14.82 5.28 -12.33
CA VAL A 121 13.43 4.88 -12.03
C VAL A 121 13.36 4.05 -10.73
N LEU A 122 14.31 3.14 -10.51
CA LEU A 122 14.38 2.36 -9.27
C LEU A 122 14.64 3.26 -8.06
N THR A 123 15.61 4.17 -8.13
CA THR A 123 15.93 5.11 -7.04
C THR A 123 14.74 6.01 -6.72
N VAL A 124 14.04 6.50 -7.74
CA VAL A 124 12.83 7.32 -7.58
C VAL A 124 11.69 6.52 -6.93
N ALA A 125 11.47 5.27 -7.35
CA ALA A 125 10.46 4.41 -6.76
C ALA A 125 10.74 4.16 -5.27
N VAL A 126 12.00 3.93 -4.90
CA VAL A 126 12.40 3.72 -3.51
C VAL A 126 12.27 5.00 -2.67
N LEU A 127 12.70 6.15 -3.18
CA LEU A 127 12.48 7.44 -2.51
C LEU A 127 11.01 7.71 -2.27
N ALA A 128 10.16 7.41 -3.26
CA ALA A 128 8.72 7.54 -3.12
C ALA A 128 8.19 6.67 -1.97
N ILE A 129 8.69 5.44 -1.80
CA ILE A 129 8.31 4.55 -0.69
C ILE A 129 8.77 5.14 0.65
N LEU A 130 10.01 5.60 0.75
CA LEU A 130 10.57 6.17 1.97
C LEU A 130 9.82 7.42 2.44
N ILE A 131 9.35 8.26 1.52
CA ILE A 131 8.58 9.47 1.85
C ILE A 131 7.10 9.13 2.08
N THR A 132 6.52 8.26 1.26
CA THR A 132 5.09 7.93 1.31
C THR A 132 4.73 7.00 2.46
N ALA A 133 5.65 6.13 2.93
CA ALA A 133 5.39 5.26 4.08
C ALA A 133 5.11 6.03 5.39
N PRO A 134 5.97 6.97 5.84
CA PRO A 134 5.68 7.76 7.04
C PRO A 134 4.49 8.70 6.82
N PHE A 135 4.36 9.30 5.64
CA PHE A 135 3.21 10.17 5.34
C PHE A 135 1.88 9.39 5.35
N GLY A 136 1.88 8.18 4.79
CA GLY A 136 0.75 7.26 4.79
C GLY A 136 0.42 6.76 6.20
N ALA A 137 1.42 6.41 7.01
CA ALA A 137 1.24 6.02 8.41
C ALA A 137 0.62 7.16 9.24
N ILE A 138 1.15 8.38 9.13
CA ILE A 138 0.60 9.58 9.80
C ILE A 138 -0.83 9.86 9.33
N GLY A 139 -1.08 9.75 8.02
CA GLY A 139 -2.42 9.92 7.45
C GLY A 139 -3.42 8.90 7.99
N ILE A 140 -3.02 7.63 8.09
CA ILE A 140 -3.83 6.57 8.66
C ILE A 140 -4.04 6.79 10.16
N ASP A 141 -2.99 7.00 10.96
CA ASP A 141 -3.11 7.19 12.41
C ASP A 141 -4.00 8.39 12.77
N SER A 142 -3.86 9.51 12.06
CA SER A 142 -4.68 10.70 12.29
C SER A 142 -6.14 10.51 11.87
N THR A 143 -6.40 9.68 10.86
CA THR A 143 -7.76 9.46 10.34
C THR A 143 -8.46 8.32 11.05
N TYR A 144 -7.73 7.24 11.38
CA TYR A 144 -8.19 6.08 12.13
C TYR A 144 -8.80 6.52 13.47
N LYS A 145 -8.07 7.35 14.23
CA LYS A 145 -8.52 7.84 15.54
C LYS A 145 -9.73 8.77 15.47
N LYS A 146 -9.90 9.49 14.36
CA LYS A 146 -11.00 10.47 14.19
C LYS A 146 -12.26 9.86 13.57
N LEU A 147 -12.16 8.67 12.96
CA LEU A 147 -13.27 8.01 12.29
C LEU A 147 -13.77 6.74 12.98
N LEU A 148 -12.88 5.89 13.49
CA LEU A 148 -13.26 4.57 14.02
C LEU A 148 -13.66 4.64 15.50
N CYS A 149 -13.10 5.57 16.28
CA CYS A 149 -13.51 5.76 17.68
C CYS A 149 -14.87 6.46 17.87
N SER A 150 -15.58 6.84 16.81
CA SER A 150 -16.96 7.36 16.92
C SER A 150 -18.03 6.36 16.46
N GLY A 151 -17.65 5.11 16.14
CA GLY A 151 -18.58 4.07 15.68
C GLY A 151 -18.75 2.88 16.61
N ASP A 152 -17.84 2.63 17.54
CA ASP A 152 -17.75 1.35 18.29
C ASP A 152 -18.51 1.33 19.63
N ASP A 153 -19.60 2.10 19.77
CA ASP A 153 -20.40 2.08 21.02
C ASP A 153 -21.93 2.09 20.77
N LYS A 154 -22.40 1.82 19.54
CA LYS A 154 -23.86 1.84 19.24
C LYS A 154 -24.45 0.67 18.47
N ASP A 155 -23.66 -0.32 18.02
CA ASP A 155 -24.23 -1.46 17.25
C ASP A 155 -24.43 -2.75 18.07
N GLU A 156 -24.03 -2.79 19.35
CA GLU A 156 -24.22 -3.97 20.20
C GLU A 156 -25.37 -3.84 21.23
N THR A 157 -25.87 -2.63 21.48
CA THR A 157 -26.98 -2.39 22.44
C THR A 157 -28.38 -2.42 21.85
N ASP A 158 -28.56 -2.43 20.51
CA ASP A 158 -29.89 -2.43 19.87
C ASP A 158 -30.38 -3.82 19.41
N LYS A 159 -29.52 -4.85 19.46
CA LYS A 159 -29.91 -6.24 19.16
C LYS A 159 -30.37 -7.07 20.37
N LEU A 160 -30.31 -6.51 21.57
CA LEU A 160 -30.82 -7.14 22.79
C LEU A 160 -32.13 -6.51 23.30
N ALA A 161 -32.70 -5.55 22.56
CA ALA A 161 -33.90 -4.81 22.95
C ALA A 161 -35.11 -4.99 22.00
N ASN A 162 -35.11 -6.02 21.14
CA ASN A 162 -36.30 -6.49 20.40
C ASN A 162 -36.43 -8.00 20.46
#